data_AF-A0AA43A443-F1
#
_entry.id   AF-A0AA43A443-F1
#
_cell.length_a   1.000
_cell.length_b   1.000
_cell.length_c   1.000
_cell.angle_alpha   90.00
_cell.angle_beta   90.00
_cell.angle_gamma   90.00
#
_symmetry.space_group_name_H-M   'P 1'
#
loop_
_entity.id
_entity.type
_entity.pdbx_description
1 polymer ?
#
loop_
_entity_poly.entity_id
_entity_poly.type
_entity_poly.pdbx_seq_one_letter_code
_entity_poly.pdbx_strand_id
1 'polypeptide(L)' 'MSKSRDVLLDPLFNKNPIGLQILGICSALAVTSKLETVIVMALAVTFVIAGSNVSVSL' A
#
# COMPACT_ATOMS: atom_id res chain seq x y z
N MET A 1 35.38 0.47 6.14
CA MET A 1 34.72 -0.34 7.19
C MET A 1 33.24 0.04 7.13
N SER A 2 32.27 -0.66 6.54
CA SER A 2 32.05 -2.07 6.19
C SER A 2 31.16 -2.08 4.93
N LYS A 3 31.75 -1.92 3.74
CA LYS A 3 31.02 -1.87 2.44
C LYS A 3 30.18 -3.13 2.18
N SER A 4 30.51 -4.24 2.86
CA SER A 4 29.78 -5.51 2.82
C SER A 4 28.46 -5.50 3.60
N ARG A 5 28.24 -4.57 4.54
CA ARG A 5 26.99 -4.48 5.32
C ARG A 5 25.91 -3.69 4.58
N ASP A 6 26.27 -2.65 3.86
CA ASP A 6 25.34 -1.89 3.02
C ASP A 6 24.79 -2.76 1.88
N VAL A 7 25.64 -3.52 1.17
CA VAL A 7 25.18 -4.42 0.08
C VAL A 7 24.28 -5.58 0.54
N LEU A 8 24.25 -5.91 1.84
CA LEU A 8 23.29 -6.88 2.41
C LEU A 8 22.00 -6.21 2.93
N LEU A 9 22.06 -4.96 3.39
CA LEU A 9 20.89 -4.24 3.92
C LEU A 9 20.10 -3.51 2.82
N ASP A 10 20.78 -3.00 1.78
CA ASP A 10 20.18 -2.40 0.58
C ASP A 10 19.09 -3.28 -0.08
N PRO A 11 19.33 -4.58 -0.34
CA PRO A 11 18.30 -5.44 -0.92
C PRO A 11 17.21 -5.83 0.08
N LEU A 12 17.49 -5.83 1.39
CA LEU A 12 16.55 -6.28 2.43
C LEU A 12 15.48 -5.24 2.78
N PHE A 13 15.82 -3.95 2.69
CA PHE A 13 14.85 -2.87 2.91
C PHE A 13 14.29 -2.29 1.61
N ASN A 14 15.12 -2.14 0.57
CA ASN A 14 14.71 -1.39 -0.63
C ASN A 14 14.27 -2.28 -1.81
N LYS A 15 14.58 -3.58 -1.77
CA LYS A 15 14.18 -4.56 -2.81
C LYS A 15 13.51 -5.82 -2.27
N ASN A 16 13.15 -5.85 -0.99
CA ASN A 16 12.50 -7.01 -0.42
C ASN A 16 10.99 -6.93 -0.69
N PRO A 17 10.45 -7.80 -1.56
CA PRO A 17 9.04 -7.78 -1.93
C PRO A 17 8.11 -7.94 -0.72
N ILE A 18 8.59 -8.54 0.39
CA ILE A 18 7.84 -8.66 1.64
C ILE A 18 7.47 -7.30 2.25
N GLY A 19 8.31 -6.28 2.13
CA GLY A 19 8.03 -4.93 2.67
C GLY A 19 6.92 -4.21 1.91
N LEU A 20 6.90 -4.31 0.58
CA LEU A 20 5.81 -3.82 -0.25
C LEU A 20 4.52 -4.64 -0.05
N GLN A 21 4.66 -5.96 0.16
CA GLN A 21 3.53 -6.85 0.36
C GLN A 21 2.78 -6.54 1.67
N ILE A 22 3.49 -6.22 2.76
CA ILE A 22 2.86 -5.97 4.07
C ILE A 22 2.01 -4.70 4.08
N LEU A 23 2.38 -3.67 3.30
CA LEU A 23 1.63 -2.43 3.20
C LEU A 23 0.27 -2.64 2.50
N GLY A 24 0.20 -3.61 1.58
CA GLY A 24 -1.04 -4.00 0.91
C GLY A 24 -1.85 -5.05 1.66
N ILE A 25 -1.21 -5.91 2.48
CA ILE A 25 -1.90 -7.06 3.08
C ILE A 25 -2.92 -6.64 4.14
N CYS A 26 -2.67 -5.55 4.88
CA CYS A 26 -3.56 -5.16 5.99
C CYS A 26 -4.96 -4.76 5.48
N SER A 27 -5.03 -3.98 4.40
CA SER A 27 -6.29 -3.57 3.80
C SER A 27 -6.95 -4.72 3.04
N ALA A 28 -6.16 -5.55 2.34
CA ALA A 28 -6.68 -6.69 1.60
C ALA A 28 -7.29 -7.76 2.52
N LEU A 29 -6.63 -8.11 3.63
CA LEU A 29 -7.08 -9.14 4.57
C LEU A 29 -8.28 -8.68 5.43
N ALA A 30 -8.37 -7.39 5.74
CA ALA A 30 -9.49 -6.85 6.51
C ALA A 30 -10.81 -6.82 5.71
N VAL A 31 -10.71 -6.56 4.41
CA VAL A 31 -11.86 -6.36 3.52
C VAL A 31 -12.46 -7.67 2.98
N THR A 32 -11.74 -8.79 3.05
CA THR A 32 -12.22 -10.10 2.54
C THR A 32 -13.40 -10.74 3.28
N SER A 33 -13.84 -10.17 4.41
CA SER A 33 -14.90 -10.76 5.25
C SER A 33 -16.28 -10.80 4.57
N LYS A 34 -16.59 -9.82 3.71
CA LYS A 34 -17.85 -9.76 2.95
C LYS A 34 -17.62 -9.11 1.58
N LEU A 35 -18.15 -9.73 0.53
CA LEU A 35 -18.10 -9.20 -0.84
C LEU A 35 -18.82 -7.85 -0.96
N GLU A 36 -19.93 -7.68 -0.26
CA GLU A 36 -20.73 -6.45 -0.29
C GLU A 36 -19.94 -5.25 0.25
N THR A 37 -19.16 -5.44 1.32
CA THR A 37 -18.32 -4.38 1.90
C THR A 37 -17.12 -4.01 1.02
N VAL A 38 -16.54 -4.98 0.29
CA VAL A 38 -15.43 -4.72 -0.66
C VAL A 38 -15.87 -3.72 -1.72
N ILE A 39 -17.04 -3.97 -2.32
CA ILE A 39 -17.56 -3.18 -3.44
C ILE A 39 -17.86 -1.75 -2.98
N VAL A 40 -18.50 -1.60 -1.82
CA VAL A 40 -18.80 -0.27 -1.25
C VAL A 40 -17.53 0.49 -0.90
N MET A 41 -16.51 -0.17 -0.33
CA MET A 41 -15.24 0.48 -0.01
C MET A 41 -14.47 0.93 -1.27
N ALA A 42 -14.46 0.12 -2.33
CA ALA A 42 -13.80 0.46 -3.58
C ALA A 42 -14.44 1.69 -4.27
N LEU A 43 -15.78 1.75 -4.28
CA LEU A 43 -16.52 2.91 -4.78
C LEU A 43 -16.24 4.18 -3.95
N ALA A 44 -16.26 4.06 -2.62
CA ALA A 44 -15.98 5.18 -1.73
C ALA A 44 -14.56 5.74 -1.90
N VAL A 45 -13.55 4.87 -1.95
CA VAL A 45 -12.15 5.26 -2.16
C VAL A 45 -11.94 5.95 -3.51
N THR A 46 -12.58 5.48 -4.57
CA THR A 46 -12.49 6.09 -5.91
C THR A 46 -13.00 7.54 -5.88
N PHE A 47 -14.14 7.78 -5.22
CA PHE A 47 -14.70 9.12 -5.10
C PHE A 47 -13.83 10.04 -4.23
N VAL A 48 -13.33 9.54 -3.10
CA VAL A 48 -12.46 10.31 -2.18
C VAL A 48 -11.14 10.69 -2.84
N ILE A 49 -10.50 9.78 -3.58
CA ILE A 49 -9.24 10.07 -4.27
C ILE A 49 -9.47 11.10 -5.39
N ALA A 50 -10.54 10.96 -6.18
CA ALA A 50 -10.88 11.93 -7.21
C ALA A 50 -11.13 13.33 -6.62
N GLY A 51 -11.94 13.42 -5.55
CA GLY A 51 -12.22 14.68 -4.87
C GLY A 51 -11.00 15.30 -4.18
N SER A 52 -10.12 14.48 -3.60
CA SER A 52 -8.89 14.93 -2.96
C SER A 52 -7.92 15.53 -3.98
N ASN A 53 -7.73 14.86 -5.12
CA ASN A 53 -6.86 15.37 -6.18
C ASN A 53 -7.37 16.69 -6.77
N VAL A 54 -8.69 16.84 -6.92
CA VAL A 54 -9.30 18.11 -7.38
C VAL A 54 -9.14 19.22 -6.34
N SER A 55 -9.39 18.94 -5.05
CA SER A 55 -9.25 19.95 -3.99
C SER A 55 -7.80 20.36 -3.73
N VAL A 56 -6.84 19.47 -3.91
CA VAL A 56 -5.40 19.78 -3.75
C VAL A 56 -4.84 20.54 -4.96
N SER A 57 -5.42 20.35 -6.15
CA SER A 57 -4.94 20.97 -7.39
C SER A 57 -5.51 22.37 -7.65
N LEU A 58 -6.52 22.80 -6.89
CA LEU A 58 -7.15 24.13 -6.99
C LEU A 58 -6.55 25.09 -5.96
#